data_AF-A0A200QSK1-F1
#
_entry.id   AF-A0A200QSK1-F1
#
_cell.length_a   1.000
_cell.length_b   1.000
_cell.length_c   1.000
_cell.angle_alpha   90.00
_cell.angle_beta   90.00
_cell.angle_gamma   90.00
#
_symmetry.space_group_name_H-M   'P 1'
#
loop_
_entity.id
_entity.type
_entity.pdbx_description
1 polymer ?
#
loop_
_entity_poly.entity_id
_entity_poly.type
_entity_poly.pdbx_seq_one_letter_code
_entity_poly.pdbx_strand_id
1 'polypeptide(L)'
;MKKNIDIAKLNKLRKLRKDEKETSILGSDYVERLRAHHVKLNPGTEWAQAGPLSGDGSDAENEAGVDDKDTDCNDDILQTNEDIVVKDGVKLLPGLLEFSKLVDANAEDPSNGPINSIQFHRNAQLLLTAGLDRRLRFF
;
A
#
# COMPACT_ATOMS: atom_id res chain seq x y z
N MET A 1 14.00 40.09 17.75
CA MET A 1 13.40 40.19 19.09
C MET A 1 13.94 39.04 19.94
N LYS A 2 14.73 39.32 20.98
CA LYS A 2 15.33 38.27 21.83
C LYS A 2 14.29 37.77 22.82
N LYS A 3 13.82 36.52 22.68
CA LYS A 3 12.84 35.90 23.60
C LYS A 3 13.58 35.29 24.79
N ASN A 4 13.19 35.65 26.00
CA ASN A 4 13.70 35.06 27.24
C ASN A 4 12.70 34.04 27.76
N ILE A 5 13.17 32.86 28.17
CA ILE A 5 12.34 31.70 28.51
C ILE A 5 12.66 31.27 29.93
N ASP A 6 11.64 31.26 30.77
CA ASP A 6 11.71 30.76 32.14
C ASP A 6 11.60 29.23 32.16
N ILE A 7 12.70 28.58 32.53
CA ILE A 7 12.82 27.12 32.55
C ILE A 7 12.55 26.52 33.93
N ALA A 8 12.28 27.35 34.95
CA ALA A 8 12.05 26.88 36.30
C ALA A 8 10.61 26.48 36.60
N LYS A 9 9.66 27.06 35.87
CA LYS A 9 8.22 26.89 36.09
C LYS A 9 7.71 25.46 35.87
N LEU A 10 8.16 24.79 34.81
CA LEU A 10 7.60 23.49 34.40
C LEU A 10 8.60 22.35 34.65
N ASN A 11 8.11 21.22 35.18
CA ASN A 11 8.89 20.00 35.38
C ASN A 11 9.69 19.57 34.12
N LYS A 12 9.07 19.68 32.94
CA LYS A 12 9.69 19.33 31.65
C LYS A 12 10.87 20.24 31.31
N LEU A 13 10.78 21.53 31.63
CA LEU A 13 11.80 22.53 31.30
C LEU A 13 12.99 22.52 32.27
N ARG A 14 12.77 22.12 33.53
CA ARG A 14 13.88 21.95 34.50
C ARG A 14 14.93 20.95 34.04
N LYS A 15 14.54 19.97 33.23
CA LYS A 15 15.45 18.98 32.63
C LYS A 15 16.45 19.59 31.63
N LEU A 16 16.23 20.83 31.20
CA LEU A 16 17.11 21.58 30.30
C LEU A 16 18.09 22.49 31.06
N ARG A 17 18.09 22.48 32.40
CA ARG A 17 19.08 23.22 33.20
C ARG A 17 20.43 22.51 33.16
N LYS A 18 21.51 23.29 33.12
CA LYS A 18 22.87 22.79 33.35
C LYS A 18 23.25 22.97 34.82
N ASP A 19 22.87 24.11 35.41
CA ASP A 19 23.09 24.41 36.82
C ASP A 19 21.78 24.60 37.59
N GLU A 20 21.79 24.31 38.89
CA GLU A 20 20.59 24.38 39.75
C GLU A 20 20.04 25.82 39.89
N LYS A 21 20.90 26.82 39.73
CA LYS A 21 20.57 28.25 39.87
C LYS A 21 20.00 28.88 38.58
N GLU A 22 19.99 28.16 37.47
CA GLU A 22 19.47 28.67 36.19
C GLU A 22 17.94 28.75 36.20
N THR A 23 17.41 29.96 36.11
CA THR A 23 15.97 30.25 36.12
C THR A 23 15.44 30.71 34.77
N SER A 24 16.19 31.53 34.02
CA SER A 24 15.82 32.02 32.69
C SER A 24 16.97 31.89 31.69
N ILE A 25 16.66 31.51 30.46
CA ILE A 25 17.63 31.39 29.36
C ILE A 25 17.15 32.09 28.09
N LEU A 26 18.09 32.47 27.23
CA LEU A 26 17.78 33.02 25.92
C LEU A 26 17.13 31.95 25.03
N GLY A 27 16.26 32.38 24.11
CA GLY A 27 15.56 31.48 23.20
C GLY A 27 16.46 30.65 22.29
N SER A 28 17.65 31.16 21.91
CA SER A 28 18.67 30.38 21.19
C SER A 28 19.12 29.17 22.00
N ASP A 29 19.52 29.43 23.25
CA ASP A 29 20.08 28.43 24.15
C ASP A 29 19.01 27.40 24.53
N TYR A 30 17.75 27.84 24.64
CA TYR A 30 16.62 26.94 24.83
C TYR A 30 16.48 25.92 23.69
N VAL A 31 16.54 26.39 22.44
CA VAL A 31 16.43 25.51 21.26
C VAL A 31 17.61 24.56 21.17
N GLU A 32 18.84 25.04 21.41
CA GLU A 32 20.03 24.20 21.42
C GLU A 32 19.95 23.08 22.46
N ARG A 33 19.59 23.42 23.70
CA ARG A 33 19.44 22.44 24.78
C ARG A 33 18.30 21.47 24.52
N LEU A 34 17.19 21.95 23.94
CA LEU A 34 16.05 21.10 23.58
C LEU A 34 16.44 20.10 22.48
N ARG A 35 17.20 20.52 21.47
CA ARG A 35 17.75 19.62 20.44
C ARG A 35 18.72 18.60 21.03
N ALA A 36 19.62 19.01 21.93
CA ALA A 36 20.53 18.10 22.61
C ALA A 36 19.77 17.06 23.45
N HIS A 37 18.71 17.48 24.15
CA HIS A 37 17.84 16.58 24.90
C HIS A 37 17.04 15.66 23.98
N HIS A 38 16.61 16.13 22.81
CA HIS A 38 15.94 15.30 21.81
C HIS A 38 16.87 14.23 21.23
N VAL A 39 18.11 14.58 20.85
CA VAL A 39 19.12 13.63 20.37
C VAL A 39 19.50 12.61 21.45
N LYS A 40 19.55 13.04 22.72
CA LYS A 40 19.80 12.15 23.86
C LYS A 40 18.68 11.12 24.06
N LEU A 41 17.42 11.51 23.87
CA LEU A 41 16.27 10.62 24.04
C LEU A 41 15.95 9.81 22.79
N ASN A 42 16.18 10.38 21.62
CA ASN A 42 15.96 9.77 20.31
C ASN A 42 17.30 9.85 19.55
N PRO A 43 18.18 8.84 19.71
CA PRO A 43 19.40 8.76 18.94
C PRO A 43 19.08 8.86 17.45
N GLY A 44 19.91 9.60 16.70
CA GLY A 44 19.75 9.73 15.26
C GLY A 44 19.76 8.35 14.61
N THR A 45 18.84 8.13 13.68
CA THR A 45 18.76 6.90 12.92
C THR A 45 19.61 7.00 11.65
N GLU A 46 20.20 5.89 11.23
CA GLU A 46 21.06 5.83 10.04
C GLU A 46 20.31 6.26 8.77
N TRP A 47 19.01 5.93 8.66
CA TRP A 47 18.17 6.36 7.54
C TRP A 47 17.99 7.89 7.44
N ALA A 48 18.15 8.61 8.55
CA ALA A 48 18.06 10.07 8.59
C ALA A 48 19.43 10.76 8.45
N GLN A 49 20.53 9.98 8.39
CA GLN A 49 21.89 10.48 8.17
C GLN A 49 22.24 10.61 6.68
N ALA A 50 21.24 10.48 5.79
CA ALA A 50 21.45 10.50 4.35
C ALA A 50 22.19 11.77 3.91
N GLY A 51 23.30 11.59 3.19
CA GLY A 51 23.94 12.65 2.41
C GLY A 51 22.98 13.22 1.36
N PRO A 52 23.39 14.23 0.58
CA PRO A 52 22.57 14.75 -0.50
C PRO A 52 22.12 13.56 -1.34
N LEU A 53 20.80 13.35 -1.43
CA LEU A 53 20.21 12.37 -2.33
C LEU A 53 20.88 12.62 -3.69
N SER A 54 21.72 11.69 -4.12
CA SER A 54 22.23 11.66 -5.48
C SER A 54 21.00 11.50 -6.34
N GLY A 55 20.44 12.63 -6.77
CA GLY A 55 19.38 12.66 -7.76
C GLY A 55 19.97 12.21 -9.07
N ASP A 56 20.11 10.90 -9.24
CA ASP A 56 20.17 10.27 -10.54
C ASP A 56 18.74 10.18 -11.10
N GLY A 57 18.13 11.36 -11.23
CA GLY A 57 17.07 11.57 -12.20
C GLY A 57 17.73 11.77 -13.54
N SER A 58 18.28 10.69 -14.12
CA SER A 58 18.80 10.69 -15.48
C SER A 58 17.65 10.58 -16.48
N ASP A 59 16.95 11.70 -16.65
CA ASP A 59 16.29 12.03 -17.91
C ASP A 59 17.39 12.45 -18.90
N ALA A 60 18.13 11.46 -19.41
CA ALA A 60 19.22 11.64 -20.37
C ALA A 60 19.21 10.50 -21.37
N GLU A 61 18.37 10.67 -22.39
CA GLU A 61 18.56 10.16 -23.74
C GLU A 61 20.05 10.22 -24.16
N ASN A 62 20.77 9.09 -24.09
CA ASN A 62 22.01 8.89 -24.83
C ASN A 62 22.30 7.40 -25.07
N GLU A 63 22.52 7.09 -26.34
CA GLU A 63 22.93 5.80 -26.88
C GLU A 63 24.25 5.28 -26.29
N ALA A 64 24.35 3.95 -26.32
CA ALA A 64 25.57 3.15 -26.42
C ALA A 64 26.46 3.02 -25.18
N GLY A 65 26.33 1.87 -24.52
CA GLY A 65 27.33 1.34 -23.60
C GLY A 65 26.80 0.12 -22.86
N VAL A 66 27.04 -1.06 -23.42
CA VAL A 66 26.84 -2.35 -22.74
C VAL A 66 27.88 -2.42 -21.62
N ASP A 67 27.47 -2.16 -20.38
CA ASP A 67 28.21 -2.56 -19.19
C ASP A 67 27.24 -2.98 -18.09
N ASP A 68 27.64 -4.02 -17.38
CA ASP A 68 26.92 -4.85 -16.43
C ASP A 68 26.27 -4.06 -15.27
N LYS A 69 24.98 -3.72 -15.41
CA LYS A 69 24.16 -2.98 -14.42
C LYS A 69 22.88 -3.74 -14.04
N ASP A 70 22.91 -5.07 -14.01
CA ASP A 70 21.72 -5.89 -13.74
C ASP A 70 21.34 -6.03 -12.25
N THR A 71 21.96 -5.28 -11.33
CA THR A 71 21.68 -5.43 -9.87
C THR A 71 20.89 -4.28 -9.23
N ASP A 72 20.88 -3.06 -9.81
CA ASP A 72 20.25 -1.89 -9.15
C ASP A 72 18.79 -1.62 -9.58
N CYS A 73 18.33 -2.13 -10.72
CA CYS A 73 16.97 -1.83 -11.21
C CYS A 73 15.84 -2.55 -10.44
N ASN A 74 16.16 -3.54 -9.59
CA ASN A 74 15.17 -4.34 -8.89
C ASN A 74 14.70 -3.70 -7.57
N ASP A 75 15.48 -2.81 -6.95
CA ASP A 75 15.09 -2.21 -5.68
C ASP A 75 14.11 -1.04 -5.88
N ASP A 76 14.12 -0.42 -7.06
CA ASP A 76 13.23 0.69 -7.40
C ASP A 76 11.75 0.26 -7.48
N ILE A 77 11.46 -0.99 -7.85
CA ILE A 77 10.08 -1.48 -7.91
C ILE A 77 9.39 -1.42 -6.53
N LEU A 78 10.15 -1.67 -5.46
CA LEU A 78 9.66 -1.68 -4.07
C LEU A 78 9.64 -0.29 -3.43
N GLN A 79 10.25 0.71 -4.07
CA GLN A 79 10.19 2.10 -3.63
C GLN A 79 8.86 2.77 -4.04
N THR A 80 8.17 2.21 -5.03
CA THR A 80 6.85 2.66 -5.47
C THR A 80 5.73 2.02 -4.65
N ASN A 81 4.57 2.69 -4.59
CA ASN A 81 3.37 2.16 -3.93
C ASN A 81 2.39 1.53 -4.93
N GLU A 82 2.87 1.11 -6.10
CA GLU A 82 2.04 0.56 -7.17
C GLU A 82 1.68 -0.91 -6.92
N ASP A 83 0.61 -1.40 -7.56
CA ASP A 83 0.22 -2.81 -7.45
C ASP A 83 1.21 -3.67 -8.24
N ILE A 84 1.97 -4.51 -7.53
CA ILE A 84 2.99 -5.38 -8.12
C ILE A 84 2.32 -6.61 -8.78
N VAL A 85 1.08 -6.93 -8.41
CA VAL A 85 0.35 -8.08 -8.94
C VAL A 85 -0.61 -7.64 -10.04
N VAL A 86 -0.40 -8.17 -11.24
CA VAL A 86 -1.36 -8.01 -12.34
C VAL A 86 -2.60 -8.86 -12.05
N LYS A 87 -3.71 -8.19 -11.73
CA LYS A 87 -5.01 -8.84 -11.45
C LYS A 87 -5.75 -9.26 -12.72
N ASP A 88 -5.48 -8.58 -13.83
CA ASP A 88 -6.19 -8.80 -15.09
C ASP A 88 -5.42 -9.76 -15.99
N GLY A 89 -5.79 -11.04 -15.92
CA GLY A 89 -5.27 -12.09 -16.80
C GLY A 89 -6.33 -12.55 -17.80
N VAL A 90 -5.97 -12.66 -19.09
CA VAL A 90 -6.82 -13.32 -20.11
C VAL A 90 -6.96 -14.83 -19.83
N LYS A 91 -6.06 -15.40 -19.01
CA LYS A 91 -6.01 -16.82 -18.67
C LYS A 91 -6.36 -17.02 -17.20
N LEU A 92 -7.08 -18.11 -16.93
CA LEU A 92 -7.37 -18.55 -15.57
C LEU A 92 -6.10 -19.00 -14.86
N LEU A 93 -5.99 -18.66 -13.58
CA LEU A 93 -4.92 -19.13 -12.72
C LEU A 93 -5.15 -20.60 -12.37
N PRO A 94 -4.10 -21.44 -12.37
CA PRO A 94 -4.22 -22.82 -11.90
C PRO A 94 -4.47 -22.84 -10.39
N GLY A 95 -5.38 -23.69 -9.94
CA GLY A 95 -5.62 -23.94 -8.50
C GLY A 95 -6.50 -22.92 -7.77
N LEU A 96 -6.78 -21.75 -8.37
CA LEU A 96 -7.70 -20.76 -7.84
C LEU A 96 -8.75 -20.41 -8.90
N LEU A 97 -10.01 -20.72 -8.59
CA LEU A 97 -11.15 -20.33 -9.44
C LEU A 97 -11.97 -19.27 -8.71
N GLU A 98 -11.97 -18.06 -9.25
CA GLU A 98 -12.86 -16.99 -8.80
C GLU A 98 -14.23 -17.17 -9.45
N PHE A 99 -15.28 -17.26 -8.62
CA PHE A 99 -16.66 -17.35 -9.08
C PHE A 99 -17.60 -16.65 -8.10
N SER A 100 -18.68 -16.07 -8.62
CA SER A 100 -19.76 -15.48 -7.84
C SER A 100 -21.05 -16.26 -8.02
N LYS A 101 -21.77 -16.54 -6.93
CA LYS A 101 -23.08 -17.17 -7.01
C LYS A 101 -24.11 -16.16 -7.52
N LEU A 102 -24.84 -16.55 -8.58
CA LEU A 102 -25.97 -15.78 -9.12
C LEU A 102 -27.30 -16.39 -8.66
N VAL A 103 -28.40 -15.72 -8.99
CA VAL A 103 -29.76 -16.24 -8.77
C VAL A 103 -29.96 -17.50 -9.61
N ASP A 104 -30.64 -18.49 -9.03
CA ASP A 104 -30.93 -19.75 -9.71
C ASP A 104 -31.85 -19.51 -10.91
N ALA A 105 -31.47 -20.00 -12.09
CA ALA A 105 -32.23 -19.75 -13.32
C ALA A 105 -33.67 -20.30 -13.27
N ASN A 106 -33.87 -21.42 -12.58
CA ASN A 106 -35.17 -22.07 -12.43
C ASN A 106 -35.95 -21.59 -11.18
N ALA A 107 -35.58 -20.45 -10.59
CA ALA A 107 -36.25 -19.93 -9.40
C ALA A 107 -37.73 -19.59 -9.63
N GLU A 108 -38.07 -19.08 -10.82
CA GLU A 108 -39.46 -18.71 -11.16
C GLU A 108 -40.33 -19.93 -11.54
N ASP A 109 -39.77 -20.90 -12.26
CA ASP A 109 -40.45 -22.15 -12.64
C ASP A 109 -39.59 -23.38 -12.29
N PRO A 110 -39.71 -23.90 -11.06
CA PRO A 110 -38.93 -25.04 -10.62
C PRO A 110 -39.32 -26.33 -11.36
N SER A 111 -38.35 -27.24 -11.53
CA SER A 111 -38.61 -28.53 -12.14
C SER A 111 -39.27 -29.51 -11.16
N ASN A 112 -40.25 -30.27 -11.64
CA ASN A 112 -40.97 -31.28 -10.83
C ASN A 112 -40.22 -32.62 -10.76
N GLY A 113 -39.03 -32.70 -11.35
CA GLY A 113 -38.19 -33.89 -11.40
C GLY A 113 -36.72 -33.54 -11.66
N PRO A 114 -35.84 -34.55 -11.71
CA PRO A 114 -34.43 -34.34 -11.99
C PRO A 114 -34.21 -33.78 -13.40
N ILE A 115 -33.29 -32.83 -13.50
CA ILE A 115 -32.85 -32.25 -14.77
C ILE A 115 -31.79 -33.17 -15.37
N ASN A 116 -32.03 -33.65 -16.59
CA ASN A 116 -31.13 -34.57 -17.29
C ASN A 116 -30.20 -33.85 -18.27
N SER A 117 -30.61 -32.67 -18.77
CA SER A 117 -29.81 -31.91 -19.74
C SER A 117 -29.99 -30.41 -19.55
N ILE A 118 -28.89 -29.68 -19.76
CA ILE A 118 -28.81 -28.22 -19.67
C ILE A 118 -28.01 -27.75 -20.89
N GLN A 119 -28.54 -26.79 -21.64
CA GLN A 119 -27.88 -26.25 -22.82
C GLN A 119 -28.05 -24.74 -22.92
N PHE A 120 -26.95 -24.03 -23.13
CA PHE A 120 -26.98 -22.61 -23.47
C PHE A 120 -27.12 -22.41 -24.98
N HIS A 121 -27.92 -21.43 -25.38
CA HIS A 121 -27.98 -21.01 -26.77
C HIS A 121 -26.63 -20.41 -27.20
N ARG A 122 -26.21 -20.67 -28.44
CA ARG A 122 -24.87 -20.28 -28.93
C ARG A 122 -24.69 -18.76 -29.04
N ASN A 123 -25.77 -18.06 -29.37
CA ASN A 123 -25.74 -16.64 -29.74
C ASN A 123 -26.73 -15.77 -28.92
N ALA A 124 -27.38 -16.34 -27.91
CA ALA A 124 -28.37 -15.62 -27.11
C ALA A 124 -28.22 -16.01 -25.63
N GLN A 125 -28.62 -15.11 -24.74
CA GLN A 125 -28.66 -15.36 -23.30
C GLN A 125 -29.93 -16.17 -22.97
N LEU A 126 -29.95 -17.42 -23.42
CA LEU A 126 -31.03 -18.36 -23.20
C LEU A 126 -30.47 -19.70 -22.69
N LEU A 127 -31.10 -20.23 -21.66
CA LEU A 127 -30.82 -21.51 -21.03
C LEU A 127 -32.00 -22.45 -21.25
N LEU A 128 -31.76 -23.55 -21.96
CA LEU A 128 -32.68 -24.67 -22.07
C LEU A 128 -32.40 -25.68 -20.96
N THR A 129 -33.43 -26.08 -20.24
CA THR A 129 -33.39 -27.21 -19.30
C THR A 129 -34.38 -28.29 -19.73
N ALA A 130 -33.95 -29.56 -19.66
CA ALA A 130 -34.77 -30.72 -19.98
C ALA A 130 -34.81 -31.69 -18.79
N GLY A 131 -36.01 -31.96 -18.29
CA GLY A 131 -36.24 -32.84 -17.14
C GLY A 131 -36.98 -34.13 -17.52
N LEU A 132 -36.99 -35.09 -16.57
CA LEU A 132 -37.76 -36.33 -16.70
C LEU A 132 -39.29 -36.10 -16.51
N ASP A 133 -39.69 -34.86 -16.22
CA ASP A 133 -41.07 -34.37 -16.15
C ASP A 133 -41.71 -34.13 -17.53
N ARG A 134 -41.03 -34.57 -18.62
CA ARG A 134 -41.46 -34.41 -20.02
C ARG A 134 -41.68 -32.95 -20.42
N ARG A 135 -40.97 -32.03 -19.76
CA ARG A 135 -41.02 -30.59 -20.05
C ARG A 135 -39.64 -30.09 -20.47
N LEU A 136 -39.68 -29.14 -21.39
CA LEU A 136 -38.55 -28.30 -21.77
C LEU A 136 -38.86 -26.90 -21.28
N ARG A 137 -37.95 -26.30 -20.51
CA ARG A 137 -38.08 -24.92 -20.02
C ARG A 137 -36.96 -24.08 -20.58
N PHE A 138 -37.30 -22.86 -21.00
CA PHE A 138 -36.37 -21.85 -21.44
C PHE A 138 -36.34 -20.73 -20.40
N PHE A 139 -35.14 -20.37 -19.97
CA PHE A 139 -34.86 -19.26 -19.09
C PHE A 139 -33.93 -18.26 -19.78
#